data_AF-A0A8J2HPX6-F1
#
_entry.id   AF-A0A8J2HPX6-F1
#
_cell.length_a   1.000
_cell.length_b   1.000
_cell.length_c   1.000
_cell.angle_alpha   90.00
_cell.angle_beta   90.00
_cell.angle_gamma   90.00
#
_symmetry.space_group_name_H-M   'P 1'
#
loop_
_entity.id
_entity.type
_entity.pdbx_description
1 polymer ?
#
loop_
_entity_poly.entity_id
_entity_poly.type
_entity_poly.pdbx_seq_one_letter_code
_entity_poly.pdbx_strand_id
1 'polypeptide(L)'
;MNVDILSKSESNSQSEVETEGTDNETELDQNQKEFHNKIENSPLLSETFFTIDVTQSTDKNLIAECNFCHPKKIIRGSTRTTSNYTSHLEVKIKSRWSCVFDQETFEKNVTTYVLKSLLPFSSVEDPHFRKIFDVSSLHKPFLNSNMPLRKCQK
;
A
#
# COMPACT_ATOMS: atom_id res chain seq x y z
N MET A 1 -26.26 25.59 -36.33
CA MET A 1 -25.42 24.95 -37.37
C MET A 1 -25.17 23.53 -36.91
N ASN A 2 -25.78 22.59 -37.63
CA ASN A 2 -25.70 21.15 -37.42
C ASN A 2 -24.31 20.66 -37.83
N VAL A 3 -23.73 19.73 -37.07
CA VAL A 3 -22.68 18.85 -37.60
C VAL A 3 -23.04 17.43 -37.22
N ASP A 4 -23.20 16.64 -38.27
CA ASP A 4 -23.75 15.31 -38.31
C ASP A 4 -22.84 14.22 -37.72
N ILE A 5 -23.57 13.22 -37.25
CA ILE A 5 -23.23 11.83 -36.95
C ILE A 5 -22.35 11.21 -38.04
N LEU A 6 -21.32 10.45 -37.64
CA LEU A 6 -20.93 9.25 -38.41
C LEU A 6 -20.42 8.16 -37.45
N SER A 7 -21.33 7.26 -37.10
CA SER A 7 -21.05 5.96 -36.49
C SER A 7 -20.47 5.02 -37.55
N LYS A 8 -19.29 4.46 -37.30
CA LYS A 8 -18.79 3.29 -38.05
C LYS A 8 -18.73 2.10 -37.10
N SER A 9 -19.70 1.22 -37.28
CA SER A 9 -19.71 -0.16 -36.78
C SER A 9 -18.87 -1.02 -37.72
N GLU A 10 -17.76 -1.55 -37.22
CA GLU A 10 -17.04 -2.65 -37.86
C GLU A 10 -17.34 -3.94 -37.10
N SER A 11 -18.23 -4.71 -37.72
CA SER A 11 -18.46 -6.12 -37.46
C SER A 11 -17.25 -6.91 -37.96
N ASN A 12 -16.43 -7.43 -37.05
CA ASN A 12 -15.38 -8.38 -37.41
C ASN A 12 -15.83 -9.80 -37.08
N SER A 13 -15.72 -10.64 -38.10
CA SER A 13 -16.30 -11.96 -38.22
C SER A 13 -15.63 -12.98 -37.29
N GLN A 14 -16.46 -13.79 -36.66
CA GLN A 14 -16.07 -15.03 -36.00
C GLN A 14 -15.49 -16.01 -37.02
N SER A 15 -14.23 -16.41 -36.85
CA SER A 15 -13.67 -17.63 -37.42
C SER A 15 -13.54 -18.65 -36.30
N GLU A 16 -14.45 -19.62 -36.28
CA GLU A 16 -14.34 -20.83 -35.47
C GLU A 16 -13.19 -21.67 -36.02
N VAL A 17 -12.09 -21.72 -35.27
CA VAL A 17 -10.99 -22.67 -35.49
C VAL A 17 -11.12 -23.69 -34.37
N GLU A 18 -11.58 -24.88 -34.71
CA GLU A 18 -11.55 -26.06 -33.85
C GLU A 18 -10.09 -26.50 -33.70
N THR A 19 -9.43 -26.03 -32.65
CA THR A 19 -8.14 -26.57 -32.21
C THR A 19 -8.40 -27.82 -31.37
N GLU A 20 -8.06 -28.97 -31.93
CA GLU A 20 -7.99 -30.24 -31.22
C GLU A 20 -7.06 -30.09 -30.00
N GLY A 21 -7.63 -30.38 -28.83
CA GLY A 21 -7.00 -30.25 -27.53
C GLY A 21 -5.71 -31.06 -27.45
N THR A 22 -4.62 -30.35 -27.18
CA THR A 22 -3.36 -30.95 -26.75
C THR A 22 -3.17 -30.57 -25.28
N ASP A 23 -3.22 -31.57 -24.40
CA ASP A 23 -3.27 -31.49 -22.93
C ASP A 23 -1.97 -30.96 -22.28
N ASN A 24 -1.52 -29.76 -22.65
CA ASN A 24 -0.27 -29.14 -22.15
C ASN A 24 -0.49 -28.00 -21.13
N GLU A 25 -1.70 -27.79 -20.63
CA GLU A 25 -2.02 -26.68 -19.71
C GLU A 25 -1.55 -26.88 -18.26
N THR A 26 -1.08 -28.09 -17.88
CA THR A 26 -0.84 -28.42 -16.46
C THR A 26 0.52 -27.99 -15.89
N GLU A 27 1.55 -27.69 -16.69
CA GLU A 27 2.88 -27.38 -16.15
C GLU A 27 3.11 -25.88 -15.85
N LEU A 28 2.43 -24.96 -16.54
CA LEU A 28 2.63 -23.52 -16.32
C LEU A 28 2.03 -23.06 -14.98
N ASP A 29 0.95 -23.71 -14.53
CA ASP A 29 0.19 -23.34 -13.34
C ASP A 29 0.91 -23.74 -12.03
N GLN A 30 1.79 -24.75 -12.05
CA GLN A 30 2.51 -25.19 -10.85
C GLN A 30 3.64 -24.22 -10.46
N ASN A 31 4.42 -23.72 -11.43
CA ASN A 31 5.52 -22.79 -11.16
C ASN A 31 5.01 -21.43 -10.63
N GLN A 32 3.86 -20.96 -11.13
CA GLN A 32 3.25 -19.72 -10.64
C GLN A 32 2.77 -19.85 -9.19
N LYS A 33 2.19 -20.99 -8.80
CA LYS A 33 1.75 -21.25 -7.41
C LYS A 33 2.91 -21.28 -6.42
N GLU A 34 4.04 -21.88 -6.79
CA GLU A 34 5.22 -21.91 -5.91
C GLU A 34 5.81 -20.50 -5.71
N PHE A 35 5.80 -19.67 -6.76
CA PHE A 35 6.22 -18.29 -6.70
C PHE A 35 5.33 -17.44 -5.77
N HIS A 36 4.01 -17.57 -5.89
CA HIS A 36 3.05 -16.89 -5.02
C HIS A 36 3.24 -17.24 -3.53
N ASN A 37 3.42 -18.53 -3.21
CA ASN A 37 3.67 -18.96 -1.82
C ASN A 37 4.94 -18.36 -1.21
N LYS A 38 6.01 -18.18 -2.01
CA LYS A 38 7.25 -17.55 -1.50
C LYS A 38 7.06 -16.07 -1.19
N ILE A 39 6.20 -15.39 -1.95
CA ILE A 39 5.89 -13.98 -1.77
C ILE A 39 4.99 -13.76 -0.56
N GLU A 40 3.92 -14.54 -0.42
CA GLU A 40 2.95 -14.41 0.68
C GLU A 40 3.60 -14.60 2.06
N ASN A 41 4.65 -15.41 2.13
CA ASN A 41 5.40 -15.65 3.36
C ASN A 41 6.42 -14.55 3.71
N SER A 42 6.61 -13.53 2.85
CA SER A 42 7.54 -12.43 3.09
C SER A 42 6.81 -11.23 3.70
N PRO A 43 6.99 -10.91 5.01
CA PRO A 43 6.26 -9.82 5.66
C PRO A 43 6.47 -8.46 4.99
N LEU A 44 7.66 -8.26 4.41
CA LEU A 44 8.08 -7.03 3.74
C LEU A 44 7.41 -6.80 2.40
N LEU A 45 6.98 -7.88 1.73
CA LEU A 45 6.32 -7.84 0.42
C LEU A 45 4.81 -7.99 0.53
N SER A 46 4.26 -7.93 1.76
CA SER A 46 2.82 -7.95 1.94
C SER A 46 2.14 -6.82 1.16
N GLU A 47 0.91 -7.09 0.72
CA GLU A 47 0.05 -6.16 -0.02
C GLU A 47 -0.15 -4.81 0.69
N THR A 48 0.18 -4.76 1.98
CA THR A 48 0.17 -3.54 2.79
C THR A 48 1.18 -2.50 2.27
N PHE A 49 2.39 -2.94 1.90
CA PHE A 49 3.48 -2.03 1.52
C PHE A 49 3.67 -1.92 0.02
N PHE A 50 3.47 -3.03 -0.69
CA PHE A 50 3.72 -3.14 -2.12
C PHE A 50 2.60 -3.89 -2.83
N THR A 51 2.27 -3.43 -4.04
CA THR A 51 1.44 -4.20 -4.97
C THR A 51 2.36 -4.87 -5.99
N ILE A 52 2.38 -6.20 -6.03
CA ILE A 52 3.28 -6.95 -6.91
C ILE A 52 2.66 -7.09 -8.29
N ASP A 53 3.44 -6.75 -9.32
CA ASP A 53 3.03 -6.97 -10.71
C ASP A 53 3.53 -8.35 -11.15
N VAL A 54 2.65 -9.35 -11.04
CA VAL A 54 2.94 -10.74 -11.41
C VAL A 54 3.23 -10.86 -12.91
N THR A 55 2.59 -10.03 -13.74
CA THR A 55 2.72 -10.12 -15.21
C THR A 55 4.11 -9.70 -15.71
N GLN A 56 4.76 -8.77 -15.00
CA GLN A 56 6.10 -8.30 -15.34
C GLN A 56 7.21 -8.92 -14.49
N SER A 57 6.85 -9.70 -13.47
CA SER A 57 7.81 -10.36 -12.59
C SER A 57 8.35 -11.65 -13.23
N THR A 58 9.59 -11.97 -12.90
CA THR A 58 10.27 -13.19 -13.33
C THR A 58 10.84 -13.90 -12.10
N ASP A 59 11.22 -15.18 -12.22
CA ASP A 59 11.78 -15.96 -11.11
C ASP A 59 12.96 -15.27 -10.40
N LYS A 60 13.72 -14.47 -11.16
CA LYS A 60 14.92 -13.78 -10.67
C LYS A 60 14.66 -12.35 -10.24
N ASN A 61 13.69 -11.67 -10.84
CA ASN A 61 13.40 -10.26 -10.63
C ASN A 61 11.92 -10.03 -10.33
N LEU A 62 11.66 -9.56 -9.12
CA LEU A 62 10.35 -9.12 -8.68
C LEU A 62 10.14 -7.65 -9.08
N ILE A 63 8.93 -7.32 -9.51
CA ILE A 63 8.51 -5.95 -9.77
C ILE A 63 7.33 -5.64 -8.84
N ALA A 64 7.48 -4.60 -8.02
CA ALA A 64 6.43 -4.18 -7.11
C ALA A 64 6.27 -2.67 -7.09
N GLU A 65 5.04 -2.23 -6.94
CA GLU A 65 4.64 -0.83 -6.85
C GLU A 65 4.49 -0.42 -5.38
N CYS A 66 5.17 0.65 -4.96
CA CYS A 66 5.07 1.14 -3.58
C CYS A 66 3.76 1.91 -3.35
N ASN A 67 2.95 1.43 -2.41
CA ASN A 67 1.66 2.03 -2.06
C ASN A 67 1.81 3.38 -1.34
N PHE A 68 3.00 3.71 -0.83
CA PHE A 68 3.25 4.96 -0.12
C PHE A 68 3.83 6.10 -0.99
N CYS A 69 4.19 5.82 -2.24
CA CYS A 69 4.75 6.83 -3.15
C CYS A 69 3.65 7.54 -3.95
N HIS A 70 3.76 8.88 -4.08
CA HIS A 70 2.89 9.69 -4.95
C HIS A 70 3.75 10.68 -5.77
N PRO A 71 3.95 10.46 -7.09
CA PRO A 71 3.35 9.39 -7.91
C PRO A 71 3.84 8.00 -7.48
N LYS A 72 3.04 6.98 -7.79
CA LYS A 72 3.39 5.59 -7.47
C LYS A 72 4.74 5.24 -8.11
N LYS A 73 5.60 4.57 -7.34
CA LYS A 73 6.97 4.25 -7.75
C LYS A 73 7.14 2.74 -7.88
N ILE A 74 7.59 2.31 -9.05
CA ILE A 74 7.93 0.90 -9.32
C ILE A 74 9.34 0.62 -8.77
N ILE A 75 9.47 -0.50 -8.07
CA ILE A 75 10.72 -0.99 -7.49
C ILE A 75 10.99 -2.37 -8.05
N ARG A 76 12.24 -2.57 -8.48
CA ARG A 76 12.73 -3.84 -9.03
C ARG A 76 13.81 -4.38 -8.10
N GLY A 77 13.76 -5.67 -7.82
CA GLY A 77 14.73 -6.33 -6.96
C GLY A 77 14.71 -7.83 -7.16
N SER A 78 15.74 -8.50 -6.62
CA SER A 78 15.75 -9.96 -6.63
C SER A 78 14.72 -10.51 -5.66
N THR A 79 14.09 -11.63 -6.02
CA THR A 79 13.18 -12.40 -5.15
C THR A 79 13.85 -12.84 -3.85
N ARG A 80 15.18 -13.05 -3.87
CA ARG A 80 15.97 -13.43 -2.70
C ARG A 80 16.47 -12.24 -1.88
N THR A 81 16.56 -11.06 -2.49
CA THR A 81 17.23 -9.91 -1.91
C THR A 81 16.24 -8.79 -1.69
N THR A 82 15.75 -8.67 -0.46
CA THR A 82 14.79 -7.64 -0.05
C THR A 82 15.42 -6.24 0.08
N SER A 83 16.74 -6.10 -0.10
CA SER A 83 17.50 -4.88 0.20
C SER A 83 16.96 -3.61 -0.47
N ASN A 84 16.48 -3.70 -1.71
CA ASN A 84 15.94 -2.54 -2.43
C ASN A 84 14.59 -2.11 -1.87
N TYR A 85 13.73 -3.08 -1.52
CA TYR A 85 12.40 -2.85 -0.95
C TYR A 85 12.50 -2.31 0.47
N THR A 86 13.36 -2.91 1.30
CA THR A 86 13.63 -2.44 2.67
C THR A 86 14.23 -1.05 2.66
N SER A 87 15.28 -0.80 1.87
CA SER A 87 15.90 0.53 1.78
C SER A 87 14.90 1.59 1.32
N HIS A 88 14.04 1.24 0.35
CA HIS A 88 12.99 2.14 -0.08
C HIS A 88 11.98 2.43 1.03
N LEU A 89 11.50 1.40 1.73
CA LEU A 89 10.57 1.58 2.85
C LEU A 89 11.21 2.37 3.97
N GLU A 90 12.47 2.11 4.34
CA GLU A 90 13.15 2.87 5.38
C GLU A 90 13.22 4.35 5.01
N VAL A 91 13.66 4.67 3.78
CA VAL A 91 13.71 6.07 3.34
C VAL A 91 12.31 6.68 3.30
N LYS A 92 11.30 5.94 2.83
CA LYS A 92 9.94 6.47 2.71
C LYS A 92 9.23 6.63 4.05
N ILE A 93 9.32 5.63 4.91
CA ILE A 93 8.81 5.67 6.29
C ILE A 93 9.52 6.76 7.05
N LYS A 94 10.86 6.82 7.01
CA LYS A 94 11.62 7.92 7.63
C LYS A 94 11.17 9.26 7.06
N SER A 95 11.03 9.42 5.74
CA SER A 95 10.58 10.70 5.15
C SER A 95 9.14 11.07 5.53
N ARG A 96 8.25 10.09 5.65
CA ARG A 96 6.83 10.27 6.02
C ARG A 96 6.67 10.53 7.52
N TRP A 97 7.58 10.00 8.33
CA TRP A 97 7.58 10.15 9.78
C TRP A 97 8.45 11.33 10.22
N SER A 98 9.38 11.78 9.35
CA SER A 98 10.09 13.04 9.44
C SER A 98 9.26 14.20 8.88
N CYS A 99 8.04 13.96 8.39
CA CYS A 99 7.02 14.98 8.35
C CYS A 99 6.71 15.33 9.80
N VAL A 100 7.54 16.24 10.30
CA VAL A 100 7.45 17.05 11.50
C VAL A 100 6.07 16.90 12.13
N PHE A 101 6.00 15.99 13.10
CA PHE A 101 4.95 16.08 14.09
C PHE A 101 5.20 17.43 14.74
N ASP A 102 4.47 18.44 14.29
CA ASP A 102 4.61 19.77 14.85
C ASP A 102 4.26 19.64 16.31
N GLN A 103 5.31 19.71 17.13
CA GLN A 103 5.24 19.44 18.55
C GLN A 103 4.23 20.40 19.18
N GLU A 104 4.18 21.64 18.70
CA GLU A 104 3.20 22.64 19.12
C GLU A 104 1.77 22.19 18.81
N THR A 105 1.48 21.74 17.59
CA THR A 105 0.17 21.20 17.22
C THR A 105 -0.22 19.97 18.07
N PHE A 106 0.72 19.07 18.36
CA PHE A 106 0.45 17.92 19.22
C PHE A 106 0.12 18.34 20.65
N GLU A 107 0.97 19.16 21.26
CA GLU A 107 0.78 19.68 22.61
C GLU A 107 -0.55 20.41 22.72
N LYS A 108 -0.90 21.21 21.71
CA LYS A 108 -2.19 21.91 21.62
C LYS A 108 -3.37 20.95 21.56
N ASN A 109 -3.28 19.87 20.78
CA ASN A 109 -4.35 18.87 20.67
C ASN A 109 -4.53 18.07 21.96
N VAL A 110 -3.43 17.61 22.58
CA VAL A 110 -3.47 16.91 23.87
C VAL A 110 -4.03 17.82 24.95
N THR A 111 -3.55 19.05 25.04
CA THR A 111 -4.03 20.05 26.00
C THR A 111 -5.51 20.32 25.80
N THR A 112 -5.96 20.52 24.55
CA THR A 112 -7.38 20.75 24.24
C THR A 112 -8.24 19.56 24.65
N TYR A 113 -7.77 18.32 24.42
CA TYR A 113 -8.48 17.11 24.83
C TYR A 113 -8.61 17.00 26.35
N VAL A 114 -7.51 17.21 27.08
CA VAL A 114 -7.47 17.15 28.55
C VAL A 114 -8.43 18.18 29.14
N LEU A 115 -8.37 19.43 28.63
CA LEU A 115 -9.25 20.51 29.08
C LEU A 115 -10.73 20.23 28.77
N LYS A 116 -11.06 19.77 27.56
CA LYS A 116 -12.46 19.46 27.17
C LYS A 116 -13.04 18.28 27.93
N SER A 117 -12.21 17.30 28.28
CA SER A 117 -12.62 16.09 28.97
C SER A 117 -12.56 16.24 30.50
N LEU A 118 -12.16 17.41 31.00
CA LEU A 118 -11.96 17.71 32.42
C LEU A 118 -11.06 16.69 33.12
N LEU A 119 -10.06 16.17 32.41
CA LEU A 119 -9.10 15.23 32.96
C LEU A 119 -7.98 15.98 33.69
N PRO A 120 -7.43 15.42 34.78
CA PRO A 120 -6.22 15.98 35.36
C PRO A 120 -5.05 15.80 34.40
N PHE A 121 -4.13 16.76 34.35
CA PHE A 121 -2.96 16.70 33.47
C PHE A 121 -2.08 15.46 33.71
N SER A 122 -2.06 14.92 34.94
CA SER A 122 -1.36 13.66 35.25
C SER A 122 -1.86 12.46 34.43
N SER A 123 -3.07 12.54 33.85
CA SER A 123 -3.60 11.47 32.97
C SER A 123 -2.76 11.24 31.72
N VAL A 124 -1.96 12.22 31.28
CA VAL A 124 -1.06 12.05 30.13
C VAL A 124 0.14 11.14 30.44
N GLU A 125 0.40 10.90 31.72
CA GLU A 125 1.43 9.98 32.18
C GLU A 125 0.94 8.54 32.28
N ASP A 126 -0.38 8.32 32.23
CA ASP A 126 -0.98 6.99 32.31
C ASP A 126 -0.53 6.12 31.11
N PRO A 127 0.00 4.90 31.35
CA PRO A 127 0.42 4.00 30.28
C PRO A 127 -0.69 3.68 29.27
N HIS A 128 -1.95 3.56 29.71
CA HIS A 128 -3.09 3.33 28.82
C HIS A 128 -3.36 4.53 27.93
N PHE A 129 -3.23 5.76 28.45
CA PHE A 129 -3.36 6.97 27.66
C PHE A 129 -2.27 7.04 26.60
N ARG A 130 -1.01 6.79 26.98
CA ARG A 130 0.14 6.77 26.05
C ARG A 130 -0.02 5.73 24.94
N LYS A 131 -0.61 4.58 25.25
CA LYS A 131 -0.84 3.49 24.29
C LYS A 131 -1.79 3.87 23.14
N ILE A 132 -2.65 4.87 23.34
CA ILE A 132 -3.51 5.46 22.27
C ILE A 132 -2.66 6.15 21.21
N PHE A 133 -1.51 6.70 21.61
CA PHE A 133 -0.58 7.42 20.74
C PHE A 133 0.59 6.54 20.26
N ASP A 134 0.77 5.36 20.83
CA ASP A 134 1.74 4.38 20.34
C ASP A 134 1.36 3.93 18.93
N VAL A 135 2.26 4.21 17.99
CA VAL A 135 2.08 4.01 16.54
C VAL A 135 1.85 2.53 16.20
N SER A 136 2.33 1.61 17.04
CA SER A 136 2.13 0.17 16.92
C SER A 136 0.65 -0.25 17.05
N SER A 137 -0.20 0.59 17.65
CA SER A 137 -1.63 0.38 17.82
C SER A 137 -2.47 0.82 16.62
N LEU A 138 -1.90 1.64 15.72
CA LEU A 138 -2.62 2.32 14.61
C LEU A 138 -2.90 1.43 13.39
N HIS A 139 -2.82 0.11 13.53
CA HIS A 139 -3.27 -0.83 12.49
C HIS A 139 -4.80 -0.99 12.41
N LYS A 140 -5.59 -0.22 13.19
CA LYS A 140 -7.05 -0.23 13.11
C LYS A 140 -7.62 1.16 12.78
N PRO A 141 -8.56 1.27 11.84
CA PRO A 141 -9.16 2.54 11.38
C PRO A 141 -10.09 3.22 12.42
N PHE A 142 -9.93 2.94 13.72
CA PHE A 142 -10.81 3.43 14.79
C PHE A 142 -10.44 4.82 15.33
N LEU A 143 -9.94 5.72 14.47
CA LEU A 143 -9.86 7.14 14.83
C LEU A 143 -11.10 7.86 14.33
N ASN A 144 -12.00 8.15 15.27
CA ASN A 144 -13.11 9.09 15.12
C ASN A 144 -12.66 10.37 14.38
N SER A 145 -13.53 10.84 13.49
CA SER A 145 -13.36 11.97 12.55
C SER A 145 -13.03 13.34 13.17
N ASN A 146 -12.85 13.44 14.49
CA ASN A 146 -12.57 14.68 15.21
C ASN A 146 -11.11 14.84 15.68
N MET A 147 -10.24 13.85 15.47
CA MET A 147 -8.79 14.10 15.55
C MET A 147 -8.26 14.40 14.15
N PRO A 148 -7.64 15.57 13.92
CA PRO A 148 -7.11 15.93 12.62
C PRO A 148 -6.04 14.91 12.21
N LEU A 149 -6.42 14.02 11.29
CA LEU A 149 -5.50 13.09 10.67
C LEU A 149 -4.49 13.88 9.83
N ARG A 150 -3.24 13.45 9.97
CA ARG A 150 -2.02 13.97 9.32
C ARG A 150 -2.29 14.33 7.85
N LYS A 151 -2.34 15.62 7.54
CA LYS A 151 -2.17 16.12 6.18
C LYS A 151 -0.71 16.53 6.01
N CYS A 152 0.08 15.70 5.35
CA CYS A 152 1.32 16.17 4.75
C CYS A 152 0.92 17.06 3.58
N GLN A 153 0.93 18.39 3.77
CA GLN A 153 0.87 19.30 2.63
C GLN A 153 2.20 19.18 1.88
N LYS A 154 2.09 18.89 0.57
CA LYS A 154 3.22 18.83 -0.36
C LYS A 154 3.64 20.23 -0.75
#